data_AF-A0A151U7Y5-F1
#
_entry.id   AF-A0A151U7Y5-F1
#
_cell.length_a   1.000
_cell.length_b   1.000
_cell.length_c   1.000
_cell.angle_alpha   90.00
_cell.angle_beta   90.00
_cell.angle_gamma   90.00
#
_symmetry.space_group_name_H-M   'P 1'
#
loop_
_entity.id
_entity.type
_entity.pdbx_description
1 polymer ?
#
loop_
_entity_poly.entity_id
_entity_poly.type
_entity_poly.pdbx_seq_one_letter_code
_entity_poly.pdbx_strand_id
1 'polypeptide(L)'
;IKPLFHVIQLEAEAKNWKPIKITRRAPKLYHLTFANDLLFFAKANEMEAELILCIMSMFCVSFSEELNCDKMRVLFSRNVGWQRLTYYLSTLES
;
A
#
# COMPACT_ATOMS: atom_id res chain seq x y z
N ILE A 1 -1.22 7.49 -12.87
CA ILE A 1 -0.48 6.27 -12.46
C ILE A 1 1.04 6.42 -12.53
N LYS A 2 1.64 7.08 -13.54
CA LYS A 2 3.11 7.25 -13.63
C LYS A 2 3.81 7.87 -12.39
N PRO A 3 3.26 8.91 -11.73
CA PRO A 3 3.89 9.49 -10.53
C PRO A 3 3.94 8.51 -9.36
N LEU A 4 2.89 7.70 -9.20
CA LEU A 4 2.79 6.68 -8.17
C LEU A 4 3.86 5.59 -8.33
N PHE A 5 4.07 5.09 -9.55
CA PHE A 5 5.09 4.08 -9.80
C PHE A 5 6.49 4.59 -9.47
N HIS A 6 6.75 5.88 -9.68
CA HIS A 6 8.03 6.49 -9.33
C HIS A 6 8.27 6.50 -7.81
N VAL A 7 7.26 6.87 -7.02
CA VAL A 7 7.38 6.85 -5.55
C VAL A 7 7.56 5.42 -5.02
N ILE A 8 6.80 4.46 -5.54
CA ILE A 8 6.96 3.04 -5.16
C ILE A 8 8.38 2.55 -5.48
N GLN A 9 8.91 2.93 -6.64
CA GLN A 9 10.26 2.56 -7.06
C GLN A 9 11.33 3.17 -6.11
N LEU A 10 11.21 4.46 -5.78
CA LEU A 10 12.13 5.14 -4.86
C LEU A 10 12.14 4.47 -3.48
N GLU A 11 10.98 4.14 -2.94
CA GLU A 11 10.86 3.50 -1.63
C GLU A 11 11.32 2.03 -1.64
N ALA A 12 11.15 1.34 -2.77
CA ALA A 12 11.71 0.02 -2.99
C ALA A 12 13.25 0.04 -3.05
N GLU A 13 13.84 1.04 -3.72
CA GLU A 13 15.29 1.25 -3.81
C GLU A 13 15.89 1.65 -2.45
N ALA A 14 15.18 2.49 -1.69
CA ALA A 14 15.53 2.86 -0.32
C ALA A 14 15.42 1.70 0.69
N LYS A 15 14.84 0.55 0.30
CA LYS A 15 14.58 -0.63 1.14
C LYS A 15 13.61 -0.37 2.31
N ASN A 16 12.87 0.73 2.27
CA ASN A 16 11.81 1.05 3.23
C ASN A 16 10.59 0.16 3.01
N TRP A 17 10.38 -0.28 1.76
CA TRP A 17 9.31 -1.20 1.41
C TRP A 17 9.89 -2.59 1.12
N LYS A 18 9.37 -3.64 1.78
CA LYS A 18 9.72 -5.03 1.47
C LYS A 18 8.74 -5.65 0.45
N PRO A 19 9.24 -6.25 -0.63
CA PRO A 19 8.39 -6.89 -1.61
C PRO A 19 7.84 -8.23 -1.11
N ILE A 20 6.69 -8.61 -1.64
CA ILE A 20 6.13 -9.95 -1.52
C ILE A 20 6.56 -10.79 -2.73
N LYS A 21 6.81 -12.08 -2.50
CA LYS A 21 7.01 -13.08 -3.56
C LYS A 21 5.88 -14.09 -3.48
N ILE A 22 5.07 -14.18 -4.53
CA ILE A 22 3.97 -15.15 -4.61
C ILE A 22 4.52 -16.57 -4.79
N THR A 23 5.59 -16.72 -5.59
CA THR A 23 6.30 -18.00 -5.75
C THR A 23 7.80 -17.78 -5.69
N ARG A 24 8.57 -18.86 -5.47
CA ARG A 24 10.04 -18.78 -5.36
C ARG A 24 10.71 -18.19 -6.61
N ARG A 25 10.11 -18.36 -7.79
CA ARG A 25 10.59 -17.85 -9.08
C ARG A 25 9.84 -16.60 -9.56
N ALA A 26 8.84 -16.14 -8.82
CA ALA A 26 8.09 -14.95 -9.19
C ALA A 26 8.94 -13.67 -8.99
N PRO A 27 8.68 -12.63 -9.80
CA PRO A 27 9.16 -11.28 -9.51
C PRO A 27 8.76 -10.82 -8.11
N LYS A 28 9.56 -9.91 -7.57
CA LYS A 28 9.23 -9.17 -6.35
C LYS A 28 8.08 -8.22 -6.66
N LEU A 29 6.99 -8.31 -5.91
CA LEU A 29 5.81 -7.47 -6.10
C LEU A 29 5.65 -6.53 -4.90
N TYR A 30 5.43 -5.25 -5.22
CA TYR A 30 5.12 -4.19 -4.26
C TYR A 30 3.67 -3.71 -4.41
N HIS A 31 3.17 -3.78 -5.64
CA HIS A 31 1.82 -3.47 -6.01
C HIS A 31 1.35 -4.40 -7.13
N LEU A 32 0.04 -4.49 -7.32
CA LEU A 32 -0.61 -5.14 -8.45
C LEU A 32 -1.70 -4.20 -8.97
N THR A 33 -1.63 -3.85 -10.25
CA THR A 33 -2.68 -3.09 -10.94
C THR A 33 -3.48 -4.06 -11.79
N PHE A 34 -4.81 -4.03 -11.68
CA PHE A 34 -5.68 -4.78 -12.56
C PHE A 34 -6.97 -4.00 -12.84
N ALA A 35 -7.28 -3.79 -14.12
CA ALA A 35 -8.38 -2.94 -14.56
C ALA A 35 -8.31 -1.54 -13.91
N ASN A 36 -9.22 -1.26 -12.98
CA ASN A 36 -9.33 0.01 -12.26
C ASN A 36 -8.83 -0.07 -10.81
N ASP A 37 -8.40 -1.26 -10.36
CA ASP A 37 -8.03 -1.51 -8.98
C ASP A 37 -6.51 -1.58 -8.83
N LEU A 38 -6.02 -0.99 -7.74
CA LEU A 38 -4.63 -1.00 -7.33
C LEU A 38 -4.53 -1.67 -5.95
N LEU A 39 -3.74 -2.73 -5.87
CA LEU A 39 -3.45 -3.47 -4.65
C LEU A 39 -2.02 -3.16 -4.22
N PHE A 40 -1.82 -2.86 -2.95
CA PHE A 40 -0.50 -2.69 -2.34
C PHE A 40 -0.17 -3.86 -1.43
N PHE A 41 1.10 -4.23 -1.42
CA PHE A 41 1.61 -5.35 -0.65
C PHE A 41 2.64 -4.87 0.36
N ALA A 42 2.28 -4.79 1.64
CA ALA A 42 3.22 -4.53 2.73
C ALA A 42 3.15 -5.61 3.79
N LYS A 43 4.19 -5.66 4.62
CA LYS A 43 4.14 -6.35 5.89
C LYS A 43 3.30 -5.54 6.88
N ALA A 44 2.68 -6.23 7.83
CA ALA A 44 1.98 -5.61 8.96
C ALA A 44 2.98 -5.08 10.01
N ASN A 45 3.76 -4.08 9.59
CA ASN A 45 4.57 -3.24 10.45
C ASN A 45 4.21 -1.77 10.20
N GLU A 46 4.52 -0.94 11.18
CA GLU A 46 4.10 0.46 11.22
C GLU A 46 4.71 1.28 10.10
N MET A 47 6.02 1.16 9.90
CA MET A 47 6.73 1.89 8.86
C MET A 47 6.16 1.61 7.45
N GLU A 48 5.92 0.34 7.10
CA GLU A 48 5.38 -0.02 5.78
C GLU A 48 3.89 0.37 5.65
N ALA A 49 3.12 0.37 6.75
CA ALA A 49 1.72 0.80 6.75
C ALA A 49 1.58 2.31 6.58
N GLU A 50 2.36 3.10 7.34
CA GLU A 50 2.45 4.57 7.20
C GLU A 50 2.94 4.97 5.81
N LEU A 51 3.90 4.21 5.26
CA LEU A 51 4.39 4.45 3.91
C LEU A 51 3.28 4.26 2.87
N ILE A 52 2.54 3.15 2.93
CA ILE A 52 1.40 2.91 2.05
C ILE A 52 0.36 4.03 2.19
N LEU A 53 0.04 4.41 3.44
CA LEU A 53 -0.88 5.50 3.74
C LEU A 53 -0.46 6.83 3.12
N CYS A 54 0.81 7.20 3.29
CA CYS A 54 1.37 8.42 2.71
C CYS A 54 1.30 8.39 1.17
N ILE A 55 1.68 7.27 0.57
CA ILE A 55 1.62 7.07 -0.88
C ILE A 55 0.17 7.17 -1.38
N MET A 56 -0.78 6.61 -0.64
CA MET A 56 -2.20 6.66 -0.98
C MET A 56 -2.79 8.07 -0.80
N SER A 57 -2.40 8.80 0.25
CA SER A 57 -2.80 10.19 0.47
C SER A 57 -2.28 11.12 -0.64
N MET A 58 -0.99 11.00 -0.99
CA MET A 58 -0.40 11.72 -2.14
C MET A 58 -1.15 11.39 -3.44
N PHE A 59 -1.61 10.15 -3.59
CA PHE A 59 -2.34 9.69 -4.76
C PHE A 59 -3.77 10.27 -4.81
N CYS A 60 -4.51 10.28 -3.69
CA CYS A 60 -5.83 10.92 -3.59
C CYS A 60 -5.78 12.42 -3.90
N VAL A 61 -4.75 13.14 -3.41
CA VAL A 61 -4.59 14.58 -3.69
C VAL A 61 -4.21 14.84 -5.15
N SER A 62 -3.41 13.95 -5.77
CA SER A 62 -2.93 14.14 -7.15
C SER A 62 -3.94 13.70 -8.23
N PHE A 63 -4.88 12.82 -7.90
CA PHE A 63 -5.92 12.32 -8.81
C PHE A 63 -7.28 12.87 -8.38
N SER A 64 -7.51 14.16 -8.60
CA SER A 64 -8.71 14.88 -8.16
C SER A 64 -10.04 14.40 -8.78
N GLU A 65 -10.03 13.49 -9.78
CA GLU A 65 -11.26 13.03 -10.44
C GLU A 65 -11.34 11.53 -10.79
N GLU A 66 -10.30 10.72 -10.58
CA GLU A 66 -10.33 9.31 -11.05
C GLU A 66 -10.14 8.25 -9.97
N LEU A 67 -9.80 8.65 -8.75
CA LEU A 67 -9.71 7.73 -7.62
C LEU A 67 -10.81 8.05 -6.65
N ASN A 68 -11.77 7.13 -6.60
CA ASN A 68 -12.78 7.17 -5.59
C ASN A 68 -12.12 6.73 -4.27
N CYS A 69 -11.62 7.70 -3.50
CA CYS A 69 -11.01 7.45 -2.18
C CYS A 69 -12.00 6.73 -1.24
N ASP A 70 -13.33 6.84 -1.49
CA ASP A 70 -14.36 6.07 -0.76
C ASP A 70 -14.33 4.56 -1.09
N LYS A 71 -13.71 4.16 -2.21
CA LYS A 71 -13.53 2.75 -2.59
C LYS A 71 -12.22 2.15 -2.07
N MET A 72 -11.37 2.96 -1.45
CA MET A 72 -10.11 2.50 -0.90
C MET A 72 -10.37 1.55 0.27
N ARG A 73 -9.88 0.32 0.16
CA ARG A 73 -10.04 -0.70 1.21
C ARG A 73 -8.69 -1.25 1.63
N VAL A 74 -8.44 -1.22 2.93
CA VAL A 74 -7.29 -1.88 3.54
C VAL A 74 -7.69 -3.28 3.97
N LEU A 75 -6.97 -4.27 3.46
CA LEU A 75 -7.20 -5.67 3.76
C LEU A 75 -5.98 -6.21 4.50
N PHE A 76 -6.22 -6.84 5.65
CA PHE A 76 -5.16 -7.41 6.46
C PHE A 76 -5.16 -8.93 6.33
N SER A 77 -3.96 -9.52 6.32
CA SER A 77 -3.85 -10.98 6.36
C SER A 77 -4.40 -11.51 7.68
N ARG A 78 -4.93 -12.75 7.67
CA ARG A 78 -5.48 -13.42 8.86
C ARG A 78 -4.51 -13.51 10.05
N ASN A 79 -3.21 -13.35 9.78
CA ASN A 79 -2.14 -13.48 10.77
C ASN A 79 -1.68 -12.12 11.36
N VAL A 80 -2.45 -11.04 11.14
CA VAL A 80 -2.22 -9.76 11.81
C VAL A 80 -3.04 -9.74 13.09
N GLY A 81 -2.37 -9.62 14.24
CA GLY A 81 -3.06 -9.58 15.54
C GLY A 81 -3.98 -8.36 15.66
N TRP A 82 -5.15 -8.55 16.29
CA TRP A 82 -6.19 -7.53 16.45
C TRP A 82 -5.70 -6.20 17.03
N GLN A 83 -4.75 -6.21 17.97
CA GLN A 83 -4.18 -4.99 18.55
C GLN A 83 -3.46 -4.11 17.51
N ARG A 84 -2.79 -4.71 16.53
CA ARG A 84 -2.16 -3.97 15.42
C ARG A 84 -3.21 -3.46 14.43
N LEU A 85 -4.27 -4.24 14.20
CA LEU A 85 -5.36 -3.83 13.34
C LEU A 85 -6.05 -2.57 13.85
N THR A 86 -6.39 -2.54 15.14
CA THR A 86 -7.02 -1.37 15.77
C THR A 86 -6.14 -0.12 15.68
N TYR A 87 -4.82 -0.29 15.89
CA TYR A 87 -3.85 0.80 15.74
C TYR A 87 -3.84 1.35 14.30
N TYR A 88 -3.67 0.49 13.29
CA TYR A 88 -3.64 0.91 11.89
C TYR A 88 -4.95 1.55 11.43
N LEU A 89 -6.09 1.04 11.88
CA LEU A 89 -7.39 1.62 11.56
C LEU A 89 -7.57 3.00 12.22
N SER A 90 -7.09 3.20 13.45
CA SER A 90 -7.14 4.52 14.10
C SER A 90 -6.28 5.57 13.39
N THR A 91 -5.16 5.16 12.79
CA THR A 91 -4.29 6.03 11.96
C THR A 91 -4.91 6.34 10.60
N LEU A 92 -5.81 5.49 10.09
CA LEU A 92 -6.54 5.68 8.83
C LEU A 92 -7.73 6.63 8.97
N GLU A 93 -8.32 6.74 10.15
CA GLU A 93 -9.53 7.54 10.44
C GLU A 93 -9.25 8.93 11.07
N SER A 94 -7.98 9.26 11.36
CA SER A 94 -7.55 10.57 11.90
C SER A 94 -7.05 11.51 10.81
#